data_AF-A0A7C5ZDT4-F1
#
_entry.id   AF-A0A7C5ZDT4-F1
#
_cell.length_a   1.000
_cell.length_b   1.000
_cell.length_c   1.000
_cell.angle_alpha   90.00
_cell.angle_beta   90.00
_cell.angle_gamma   90.00
#
_symmetry.space_group_name_H-M   'P 1'
#
loop_
_entity.id
_entity.type
_entity.pdbx_description
1 polymer ?
#
loop_
_entity_poly.entity_id
_entity_poly.type
_entity_poly.pdbx_seq_one_letter_code
_entity_poly.pdbx_strand_id
1 'polypeptide(L)'
;MGVGLLLSFSPPPSLVGRAPITHDAMAQAKAALIGYAATYRDTHSNESFGLLPCPDTDNDGVAEANCGSADASVIGRLPWKTLGLPPLRDAAGECLWYAVSGRAKSSPPSAGDYNWDSLGQFIVQDKAGNTLAGTSAHDRPQAILFSPGPPLSAQSRTAVGTTDCGGNSVLANYLEDTGTLGTGNTTVTLSTPDSIQAGTNNDAAIWISTREIFDAVKKRTDFKNSVETLLADITTCLNAIPQATLASTTLEPSGSKGIDNLVSFVTNAANNCS
;
A
#
# COMPACT_ATOMS: atom_id res chain seq x y z
N MET A 1 53.47 28.18 5.51
CA MET A 1 52.12 28.25 4.92
C MET A 1 51.48 26.88 5.07
N GLY A 2 50.52 26.73 5.97
CA GLY A 2 49.80 25.48 6.18
C GLY A 2 48.36 25.82 6.50
N VAL A 3 47.48 25.71 5.51
CA VAL A 3 46.04 25.95 5.66
C VAL A 3 45.43 24.63 6.11
N GLY A 4 45.12 24.53 7.40
CA GLY A 4 44.38 23.40 7.97
C GLY A 4 42.90 23.52 7.60
N LEU A 5 42.42 22.55 6.82
CA LEU A 5 41.00 22.40 6.47
C LEU A 5 40.24 21.94 7.73
N LEU A 6 39.52 22.86 8.37
CA LEU A 6 38.58 22.54 9.45
C LEU A 6 37.36 21.83 8.85
N LEU A 7 37.30 20.51 8.98
CA LEU A 7 36.08 19.75 8.76
C LEU A 7 35.09 20.09 9.88
N SER A 8 34.14 20.98 9.59
CA SER A 8 33.02 21.27 10.47
C SER A 8 32.09 20.05 10.51
N PHE A 9 32.20 19.22 11.55
CA PHE A 9 31.18 18.24 11.89
C PHE A 9 29.98 18.98 12.46
N SER A 10 28.91 19.08 11.67
CA SER A 10 27.62 19.54 12.18
C SER A 10 27.11 18.52 13.21
N PRO A 11 26.68 18.96 14.41
CA PRO A 11 26.07 18.05 15.37
C PRO A 11 24.79 17.44 14.78
N PRO A 12 24.47 16.18 15.09
CA PRO A 12 23.23 15.57 14.63
C PRO A 12 22.03 16.39 15.16
N PRO A 13 20.94 16.52 14.38
CA PRO A 13 19.79 17.30 14.79
C PRO A 13 19.22 16.81 16.13
N SER A 14 18.71 17.74 16.93
CA SER A 14 17.98 17.47 18.17
C SER A 14 16.72 16.64 17.88
N LEU A 15 16.12 15.99 18.89
CA LEU A 15 14.91 15.16 18.72
C LEU A 15 13.78 15.88 17.95
N VAL A 16 13.64 17.20 18.15
CA VAL A 16 12.69 18.07 17.44
C VAL A 16 13.05 18.25 15.96
N GLY A 17 14.34 18.32 15.62
CA GLY A 17 14.83 18.41 14.23
C GLY A 17 14.90 17.06 13.50
N ARG A 18 14.87 15.93 14.24
CA ARG A 18 14.81 14.58 13.66
C ARG A 18 13.42 14.21 13.15
N ALA A 19 12.37 14.61 13.86
CA ALA A 19 10.98 14.37 13.48
C ALA A 19 10.63 14.82 12.04
N PRO A 20 10.99 16.04 11.57
CA PRO A 20 10.66 16.47 10.21
C PRO A 20 11.41 15.68 9.13
N ILE A 21 12.68 15.31 9.33
CA ILE A 21 13.45 14.54 8.34
C ILE A 21 12.81 13.17 8.10
N THR A 22 12.54 12.44 9.18
CA THR A 22 11.87 11.14 9.11
C THR A 22 10.47 11.28 8.50
N HIS A 23 9.71 12.29 8.89
CA HIS A 23 8.37 12.54 8.34
C HIS A 23 8.40 12.83 6.83
N ASP A 24 9.30 13.69 6.37
CA ASP A 24 9.41 14.07 4.96
C ASP A 24 9.84 12.88 4.09
N ALA A 25 10.82 12.10 4.55
CA ALA A 25 11.25 10.88 3.87
C ALA A 25 10.10 9.87 3.76
N MET A 26 9.39 9.60 4.85
CA MET A 26 8.25 8.69 4.82
C MET A 26 7.10 9.24 3.93
N ALA A 27 6.82 10.54 3.98
CA ALA A 27 5.78 11.17 3.15
C ALA A 27 6.10 11.05 1.65
N GLN A 28 7.37 11.26 1.25
CA GLN A 28 7.81 11.07 -0.13
C GLN A 28 7.67 9.60 -0.57
N ALA A 29 8.08 8.65 0.28
CA ALA A 29 7.94 7.22 -0.01
C ALA A 29 6.46 6.81 -0.15
N LYS A 30 5.59 7.31 0.73
CA LYS A 30 4.14 7.07 0.67
C LYS A 30 3.53 7.62 -0.63
N ALA A 31 3.89 8.84 -1.01
CA ALA A 31 3.40 9.44 -2.26
C ALA A 31 3.82 8.60 -3.48
N ALA A 32 5.06 8.10 -3.51
CA ALA A 32 5.55 7.26 -4.59
C ALA A 32 4.84 5.90 -4.65
N LEU A 33 4.59 5.26 -3.50
CA LEU A 33 3.83 4.00 -3.44
C LEU A 33 2.39 4.17 -3.93
N ILE A 34 1.72 5.26 -3.52
CA ILE A 34 0.38 5.61 -4.02
C ILE A 34 0.42 5.88 -5.53
N GLY A 35 1.45 6.60 -6.02
CA GLY A 35 1.64 6.87 -7.45
C GLY A 35 1.88 5.60 -8.27
N TYR A 36 2.72 4.69 -7.78
CA TYR A 36 2.95 3.38 -8.38
C TYR A 36 1.64 2.58 -8.45
N ALA A 37 0.92 2.48 -7.33
CA ALA A 37 -0.35 1.77 -7.26
C ALA A 37 -1.39 2.38 -8.21
N ALA A 38 -1.44 3.71 -8.30
CA ALA A 38 -2.32 4.40 -9.21
C ALA A 38 -1.99 4.15 -10.67
N THR A 39 -0.71 3.92 -11.02
CA THR A 39 -0.21 3.74 -12.40
C THR A 39 0.07 2.29 -12.79
N TYR A 40 -0.12 1.33 -11.88
CA TYR A 40 0.25 -0.06 -12.09
C TYR A 40 -0.32 -0.67 -13.38
N ARG A 41 -1.59 -0.40 -13.68
CA ARG A 41 -2.27 -0.89 -14.89
C ARG A 41 -1.69 -0.32 -16.20
N ASP A 42 -1.02 0.83 -16.14
CA ASP A 42 -0.45 1.46 -17.35
C ASP A 42 0.68 0.61 -17.94
N THR A 43 1.37 -0.17 -17.11
CA THR A 43 2.40 -1.13 -17.51
C THR A 43 1.92 -2.59 -17.46
N HIS A 44 0.73 -2.85 -16.89
CA HIS A 44 0.13 -4.17 -16.72
C HIS A 44 -1.34 -4.15 -17.16
N SER A 45 -1.58 -4.17 -18.48
CA SER A 45 -2.90 -3.95 -19.10
C SER A 45 -4.01 -4.92 -18.66
N ASN A 46 -3.65 -6.04 -18.05
CA ASN A 46 -4.55 -7.13 -17.68
C ASN A 46 -4.85 -7.15 -16.17
N GLU A 47 -4.24 -6.22 -15.42
CA GLU A 47 -4.26 -6.18 -13.96
C GLU A 47 -5.12 -5.02 -13.44
N SER A 48 -5.55 -5.12 -12.19
CA SER A 48 -6.28 -4.06 -11.51
C SER A 48 -5.37 -2.90 -11.09
N PHE A 49 -5.94 -1.70 -11.01
CA PHE A 49 -5.28 -0.59 -10.33
C PHE A 49 -5.12 -0.87 -8.83
N GLY A 50 -4.12 -0.22 -8.24
CA GLY A 50 -3.97 -0.15 -6.80
C GLY A 50 -3.05 -1.22 -6.20
N LEU A 51 -2.50 -2.12 -7.03
CA LEU A 51 -1.48 -3.07 -6.62
C LEU A 51 -0.16 -2.36 -6.33
N LEU A 52 0.48 -2.77 -5.24
CA LEU A 52 1.71 -2.20 -4.72
C LEU A 52 2.91 -3.09 -5.07
N PRO A 53 4.12 -2.51 -5.17
CA PRO A 53 5.31 -3.30 -5.48
C PRO A 53 5.63 -4.26 -4.33
N CYS A 54 6.32 -5.36 -4.63
CA CYS A 54 6.93 -6.16 -3.60
C CYS A 54 7.99 -5.36 -2.83
N PRO A 55 8.17 -5.59 -1.51
CA PRO A 55 9.32 -5.06 -0.79
C PRO A 55 10.63 -5.57 -1.37
N ASP A 56 11.71 -4.83 -1.15
CA ASP A 56 13.09 -5.24 -1.44
C ASP A 56 13.59 -6.13 -0.28
N THR A 57 14.00 -7.37 -0.54
CA THR A 57 14.44 -8.31 0.52
C THR A 57 15.94 -8.59 0.52
N ASP A 58 16.65 -8.19 -0.54
CA ASP A 58 18.08 -8.39 -0.72
C ASP A 58 18.91 -7.10 -0.60
N ASN A 59 18.24 -5.97 -0.32
CA ASN A 59 18.80 -4.66 -0.03
C ASN A 59 19.43 -3.97 -1.26
N ASP A 60 18.97 -4.29 -2.48
CA ASP A 60 19.46 -3.70 -3.73
C ASP A 60 18.66 -2.48 -4.21
N GLY A 61 17.54 -2.17 -3.54
CA GLY A 61 16.60 -1.10 -3.85
C GLY A 61 15.52 -1.43 -4.88
N VAL A 62 15.45 -2.67 -5.37
CA VAL A 62 14.52 -3.14 -6.40
C VAL A 62 13.44 -4.00 -5.75
N ALA A 63 12.20 -3.84 -6.21
CA ALA A 63 11.09 -4.67 -5.79
C ALA A 63 11.32 -6.12 -6.23
N GLU A 64 11.13 -7.07 -5.32
CA GLU A 64 11.26 -8.49 -5.64
C GLU A 64 10.27 -8.91 -6.74
N ALA A 65 10.71 -9.74 -7.68
CA ALA A 65 9.83 -10.26 -8.72
C ALA A 65 8.71 -11.14 -8.15
N ASN A 66 8.94 -11.77 -7.00
CA ASN A 66 7.97 -12.54 -6.24
C ASN A 66 8.30 -12.43 -4.74
N CYS A 67 7.37 -11.91 -3.94
CA CYS A 67 7.55 -11.73 -2.51
C CYS A 67 6.67 -12.69 -1.68
N GLY A 68 6.79 -13.99 -1.97
CA GLY A 68 6.20 -15.08 -1.18
C GLY A 68 4.87 -15.62 -1.72
N SER A 69 4.02 -16.13 -0.84
CA SER A 69 2.73 -16.72 -1.24
C SER A 69 1.65 -15.67 -1.49
N ALA A 70 0.68 -15.97 -2.37
CA ALA A 70 -0.52 -15.14 -2.54
C ALA A 70 -1.25 -14.96 -1.19
N ASP A 71 -1.89 -13.80 -1.00
CA ASP A 71 -2.57 -13.42 0.23
C ASP A 71 -1.69 -13.38 1.49
N ALA A 72 -0.38 -13.64 1.43
CA ALA A 72 0.52 -13.51 2.57
C ALA A 72 1.18 -12.13 2.61
N SER A 73 1.07 -11.45 3.76
CA SER A 73 1.79 -10.20 4.04
C SER A 73 3.29 -10.43 4.07
N VAL A 74 4.05 -9.41 3.67
CA VAL A 74 5.50 -9.45 3.57
C VAL A 74 6.11 -8.10 3.94
N ILE A 75 7.29 -8.14 4.54
CA ILE A 75 8.09 -6.98 4.93
C ILE A 75 9.47 -7.08 4.32
N GLY A 76 9.98 -5.94 3.86
CA GLY A 76 11.35 -5.75 3.40
C GLY A 76 11.72 -4.27 3.42
N ARG A 77 12.83 -3.91 2.77
CA ARG A 77 13.20 -2.53 2.49
C ARG A 77 12.21 -1.90 1.51
N LEU A 78 12.16 -0.57 1.53
CA LEU A 78 11.49 0.18 0.49
C LEU A 78 12.22 -0.04 -0.86
N PRO A 79 11.53 -0.49 -1.92
CA PRO A 79 12.12 -0.66 -3.25
C PRO A 79 12.29 0.69 -3.97
N TRP A 80 13.18 1.54 -3.46
CA TRP A 80 13.34 2.93 -3.87
C TRP A 80 13.73 3.09 -5.36
N LYS A 81 14.53 2.17 -5.94
CA LYS A 81 14.85 2.19 -7.38
C LYS A 81 13.62 1.94 -8.22
N THR A 82 12.81 0.93 -7.86
CA THR A 82 11.55 0.62 -8.56
C THR A 82 10.57 1.79 -8.49
N LEU A 83 10.58 2.54 -7.39
CA LEU A 83 9.74 3.71 -7.18
C LEU A 83 10.30 5.00 -7.83
N GLY A 84 11.48 4.94 -8.46
CA GLY A 84 12.14 6.13 -9.05
C GLY A 84 12.57 7.16 -7.99
N LEU A 85 12.82 6.72 -6.77
CA LEU A 85 13.25 7.55 -5.64
C LEU A 85 14.76 7.44 -5.43
N PRO A 86 15.39 8.45 -4.80
CA PRO A 86 16.68 8.24 -4.15
C PRO A 86 16.52 7.30 -2.93
N PRO A 87 17.61 6.71 -2.39
CA PRO A 87 17.55 5.94 -1.15
C PRO A 87 17.17 6.86 0.02
N LEU A 88 15.88 6.89 0.34
CA LEU A 88 15.30 7.71 1.40
C LEU A 88 15.69 7.17 2.77
N ARG A 89 16.10 8.08 3.67
CA ARG A 89 16.58 7.74 5.00
C ARG A 89 15.82 8.48 6.07
N ASP A 90 15.65 7.81 7.20
CA ASP A 90 15.18 8.46 8.42
C ASP A 90 16.27 9.37 9.02
N ALA A 91 15.92 10.05 10.11
CA ALA A 91 16.84 10.95 10.80
C ALA A 91 18.03 10.25 11.51
N ALA A 92 18.00 8.92 11.63
CA ALA A 92 19.12 8.11 12.10
C ALA A 92 20.03 7.64 10.95
N GLY A 93 19.67 7.94 9.71
CA GLY A 93 20.42 7.53 8.51
C GLY A 93 20.02 6.16 7.98
N GLU A 94 18.93 5.57 8.46
CA GLU A 94 18.49 4.24 8.09
C GLU A 94 17.50 4.29 6.93
N CYS A 95 17.63 3.34 6.00
CA CYS A 95 16.63 3.18 4.94
C CYS A 95 15.29 2.73 5.52
N LEU A 96 14.22 3.25 4.92
CA LEU A 96 12.85 2.91 5.29
C LEU A 96 12.55 1.43 5.03
N TRP A 97 11.78 0.84 5.94
CA TRP A 97 11.17 -0.48 5.75
C TRP A 97 9.75 -0.34 5.23
N TYR A 98 9.27 -1.38 4.58
CA TYR A 98 8.01 -1.41 3.88
C TYR A 98 7.32 -2.76 4.07
N ALA A 99 6.10 -2.73 4.60
CA ALA A 99 5.18 -3.86 4.65
C ALA A 99 4.09 -3.71 3.61
N VAL A 100 3.71 -4.81 2.98
CA VAL A 100 2.55 -4.87 2.08
C VAL A 100 1.64 -6.03 2.46
N SER A 101 0.34 -5.79 2.41
CA SER A 101 -0.68 -6.81 2.59
C SER A 101 -0.64 -7.75 1.39
N GLY A 102 -0.80 -9.04 1.61
CA GLY A 102 -0.75 -10.07 0.58
C GLY A 102 -1.82 -9.91 -0.51
N ARG A 103 -2.95 -9.25 -0.21
CA ARG A 103 -3.97 -8.88 -1.19
C ARG A 103 -3.61 -7.67 -2.05
N ALA A 104 -2.75 -6.80 -1.51
CA ALA A 104 -2.39 -5.54 -2.14
C ALA A 104 -1.07 -5.61 -2.92
N LYS A 105 -0.29 -6.70 -2.80
CA LYS A 105 0.97 -6.84 -3.50
C LYS A 105 0.76 -7.28 -4.96
N SER A 106 1.65 -6.81 -5.82
CA SER A 106 1.67 -7.09 -7.26
C SER A 106 2.09 -8.52 -7.61
N SER A 107 2.90 -9.18 -6.77
CA SER A 107 3.41 -10.51 -7.10
C SER A 107 3.64 -11.43 -5.88
N PRO A 108 3.11 -12.67 -5.89
CA PRO A 108 2.05 -13.13 -6.79
C PRO A 108 0.73 -12.40 -6.47
N PRO A 109 -0.11 -12.09 -7.48
CA PRO A 109 -1.42 -11.50 -7.25
C PRO A 109 -2.32 -12.48 -6.49
N SER A 110 -3.23 -11.93 -5.69
CA SER A 110 -4.27 -12.73 -5.04
C SER A 110 -5.24 -13.34 -6.05
N ALA A 111 -5.82 -14.49 -5.70
CA ALA A 111 -6.78 -15.17 -6.57
C ALA A 111 -8.13 -14.44 -6.70
N GLY A 112 -8.40 -13.47 -5.82
CA GLY A 112 -9.61 -12.63 -5.87
C GLY A 112 -9.30 -11.23 -6.37
N ASP A 113 -10.33 -10.56 -6.88
CA ASP A 113 -10.21 -9.19 -7.40
C ASP A 113 -9.75 -8.21 -6.31
N TYR A 114 -8.75 -7.41 -6.64
CA TYR A 114 -8.33 -6.27 -5.82
C TYR A 114 -9.05 -4.99 -6.26
N ASN A 115 -9.79 -4.38 -5.33
CA ASN A 115 -10.62 -3.20 -5.58
C ASN A 115 -10.71 -2.28 -4.35
N TRP A 116 -11.52 -1.23 -4.44
CA TRP A 116 -11.66 -0.21 -3.40
C TRP A 116 -12.19 -0.72 -2.05
N ASP A 117 -12.80 -1.90 -2.02
CA ASP A 117 -13.33 -2.55 -0.82
C ASP A 117 -12.45 -3.70 -0.32
N SER A 118 -11.27 -3.89 -0.95
CA SER A 118 -10.31 -4.89 -0.49
C SER A 118 -9.78 -4.54 0.89
N LEU A 119 -9.81 -5.55 1.77
CA LEU A 119 -9.39 -5.44 3.17
C LEU A 119 -7.88 -5.63 3.27
N GLY A 120 -7.24 -4.77 4.05
CA GLY A 120 -5.85 -4.95 4.47
C GLY A 120 -5.69 -6.00 5.57
N GLN A 121 -4.44 -6.37 5.84
CA GLN A 121 -4.09 -7.36 6.87
C GLN A 121 -3.47 -6.75 8.12
N PHE A 122 -3.13 -5.46 8.09
CA PHE A 122 -2.41 -4.86 9.21
C PHE A 122 -3.33 -4.23 10.25
N ILE A 123 -2.95 -4.42 11.51
CA ILE A 123 -3.48 -3.69 12.66
C ILE A 123 -2.29 -2.92 13.24
N VAL A 124 -2.40 -1.60 13.36
CA VAL A 124 -1.33 -0.77 13.90
C VAL A 124 -1.71 -0.39 15.32
N GLN A 125 -0.84 -0.71 16.27
CA GLN A 125 -1.01 -0.37 17.68
C GLN A 125 0.20 0.40 18.20
N ASP A 126 0.04 1.17 19.28
CA ASP A 126 1.17 1.69 20.04
C ASP A 126 1.59 0.69 21.14
N LYS A 127 2.75 0.93 21.76
CA LYS A 127 3.26 0.09 22.85
C LYS A 127 2.38 0.10 24.11
N ALA A 128 1.46 1.05 24.24
CA ALA A 128 0.46 1.09 25.31
C ALA A 128 -0.78 0.22 25.00
N GLY A 129 -0.86 -0.38 23.80
CA GLY A 129 -1.95 -1.25 23.37
C GLY A 129 -3.10 -0.50 22.70
N ASN A 130 -2.98 0.81 22.44
CA ASN A 130 -4.00 1.56 21.73
C ASN A 130 -3.91 1.24 20.23
N THR A 131 -5.05 0.92 19.62
CA THR A 131 -5.11 0.70 18.16
C THR A 131 -5.17 2.04 17.43
N LEU A 132 -4.13 2.31 16.63
CA LEU A 132 -3.96 3.50 15.81
C LEU A 132 -4.60 3.34 14.42
N ALA A 133 -4.60 2.12 13.86
CA ALA A 133 -5.26 1.78 12.61
C ALA A 133 -5.71 0.31 12.59
N GLY A 134 -6.76 -0.01 11.82
CA GLY A 134 -7.27 -1.38 11.70
C GLY A 134 -8.26 -1.81 12.78
N THR A 135 -8.86 -0.86 13.52
CA THR A 135 -9.95 -1.14 14.48
C THR A 135 -11.13 -1.85 13.81
N SER A 136 -11.51 -1.39 12.61
CA SER A 136 -12.45 -2.10 11.73
C SER A 136 -11.70 -2.77 10.59
N ALA A 137 -12.33 -3.75 9.94
CA ALA A 137 -11.72 -4.46 8.82
C ALA A 137 -11.36 -3.53 7.64
N HIS A 138 -12.19 -2.53 7.34
CA HIS A 138 -11.95 -1.59 6.24
C HIS A 138 -10.94 -0.49 6.58
N ASP A 139 -10.61 -0.30 7.86
CA ASP A 139 -9.56 0.64 8.30
C ASP A 139 -8.18 -0.01 8.35
N ARG A 140 -8.07 -1.29 7.98
CA ARG A 140 -6.79 -2.00 7.95
C ARG A 140 -5.93 -1.50 6.81
N PRO A 141 -4.71 -1.03 7.08
CA PRO A 141 -3.83 -0.57 6.02
C PRO A 141 -3.47 -1.67 5.02
N GLN A 142 -3.28 -1.25 3.78
CA GLN A 142 -2.75 -2.09 2.70
C GLN A 142 -1.23 -2.14 2.73
N ALA A 143 -0.60 -1.08 3.19
CA ALA A 143 0.84 -1.02 3.37
C ALA A 143 1.22 -0.16 4.57
N ILE A 144 2.41 -0.42 5.10
CA ILE A 144 3.02 0.35 6.18
C ILE A 144 4.46 0.67 5.81
N LEU A 145 4.87 1.91 6.02
CA LEU A 145 6.25 2.36 5.95
C LEU A 145 6.77 2.54 7.36
N PHE A 146 7.94 2.01 7.66
CA PHE A 146 8.58 2.12 8.96
C PHE A 146 9.90 2.88 8.87
N SER A 147 10.15 3.64 9.93
CA SER A 147 11.40 4.27 10.28
C SER A 147 11.95 3.55 11.52
N PRO A 148 13.02 2.74 11.38
CA PRO A 148 13.57 1.94 12.48
C PRO A 148 14.33 2.77 13.53
N GLY A 149 14.62 4.04 13.24
CA GLY A 149 15.33 4.90 14.17
C GLY A 149 16.76 4.43 14.46
N PRO A 150 17.42 5.00 15.49
CA PRO A 150 18.75 4.57 15.88
C PRO A 150 18.77 3.11 16.37
N PRO A 151 19.87 2.36 16.18
CA PRO A 151 19.96 0.97 16.63
C PRO A 151 19.79 0.87 18.15
N LEU A 152 18.92 -0.05 18.59
CA LEU A 152 18.79 -0.42 19.99
C LEU A 152 19.91 -1.39 20.41
N SER A 153 20.17 -1.51 21.71
CA SER A 153 21.31 -2.27 22.26
C SER A 153 21.38 -3.74 21.82
N ALA A 154 20.24 -4.36 21.50
CA ALA A 154 20.16 -5.75 21.06
C ALA A 154 20.31 -5.93 19.53
N GLN A 155 20.33 -4.82 18.78
CA GLN A 155 20.33 -4.85 17.32
C GLN A 155 21.74 -4.81 16.75
N SER A 156 22.04 -5.71 15.82
CA SER A 156 23.29 -5.70 15.06
C SER A 156 23.02 -5.43 13.59
N ARG A 157 23.28 -4.19 13.16
CA ARG A 157 23.07 -3.73 11.78
C ARG A 157 24.35 -3.82 10.95
N THR A 158 25.13 -4.90 11.12
CA THR A 158 26.39 -5.08 10.38
C THR A 158 26.13 -5.14 8.87
N ALA A 159 26.92 -4.37 8.12
CA ALA A 159 26.80 -4.28 6.66
C ALA A 159 27.12 -5.61 5.97
N VAL A 160 26.23 -6.06 5.08
CA VAL A 160 26.45 -7.21 4.21
C VAL A 160 26.69 -6.67 2.79
N GLY A 161 27.94 -6.27 2.53
CA GLY A 161 28.34 -5.70 1.24
C GLY A 161 28.17 -4.19 1.11
N THR A 162 28.34 -3.69 -0.11
CA THR A 162 28.23 -2.26 -0.45
C THR A 162 26.87 -1.99 -1.10
N THR A 163 25.83 -1.91 -0.28
CA THR A 163 24.51 -1.45 -0.72
C THR A 163 24.34 0.03 -0.35
N ASP A 164 23.50 0.76 -1.08
CA ASP A 164 23.16 2.13 -0.71
C ASP A 164 22.59 2.17 0.71
N CYS A 165 21.69 1.27 1.06
CA CYS A 165 21.07 1.25 2.38
C CYS A 165 21.99 0.76 3.51
N GLY A 166 23.13 0.15 3.19
CA GLY A 166 24.05 -0.42 4.18
C GLY A 166 23.38 -1.51 5.02
N GLY A 167 24.08 -1.92 6.09
CA GLY A 167 23.53 -2.87 7.06
C GLY A 167 23.18 -4.25 6.48
N ASN A 168 22.33 -4.99 7.19
CA ASN A 168 21.81 -6.28 6.74
C ASN A 168 20.29 -6.20 6.46
N SER A 169 19.73 -7.29 5.94
CA SER A 169 18.30 -7.44 5.63
C SER A 169 17.53 -8.21 6.71
N VAL A 170 18.11 -8.42 7.90
CA VAL A 170 17.45 -9.17 8.98
C VAL A 170 16.49 -8.24 9.72
N LEU A 171 15.18 -8.46 9.54
CA LEU A 171 14.11 -7.62 10.09
C LEU A 171 14.26 -7.31 11.59
N ALA A 172 14.56 -8.31 12.42
CA ALA A 172 14.70 -8.17 13.86
C ALA A 172 15.89 -7.29 14.31
N ASN A 173 16.82 -6.98 13.41
CA ASN A 173 17.91 -6.03 13.68
C ASN A 173 17.47 -4.57 13.48
N TYR A 174 16.23 -4.31 13.07
CA TYR A 174 15.76 -2.97 12.75
C TYR A 174 14.41 -2.64 13.36
N LEU A 175 13.42 -3.53 13.25
CA LEU A 175 12.06 -3.29 13.72
C LEU A 175 11.72 -4.20 14.89
N GLU A 176 11.00 -3.63 15.85
CA GLU A 176 10.44 -4.28 17.03
C GLU A 176 8.96 -4.65 16.82
N ASP A 177 8.54 -5.78 17.38
CA ASP A 177 7.12 -6.15 17.50
C ASP A 177 6.29 -6.03 16.18
N THR A 178 6.86 -6.52 15.07
CA THR A 178 6.20 -6.52 13.74
C THR A 178 5.16 -7.64 13.55
N GLY A 179 4.87 -8.39 14.61
CA GLY A 179 3.92 -9.50 14.60
C GLY A 179 4.33 -10.67 13.70
N THR A 180 3.40 -11.60 13.48
CA THR A 180 3.59 -12.73 12.56
C THR A 180 3.05 -12.38 11.19
N LEU A 181 3.93 -12.32 10.19
CA LEU A 181 3.56 -12.16 8.78
C LEU A 181 2.93 -13.45 8.24
N GLY A 182 2.00 -13.32 7.30
CA GLY A 182 1.30 -14.46 6.72
C GLY A 182 -0.06 -14.09 6.14
N THR A 183 -0.96 -15.07 6.01
CA THR A 183 -2.29 -14.88 5.40
C THR A 183 -3.32 -14.28 6.37
N GLY A 184 -3.03 -14.27 7.67
CA GLY A 184 -3.88 -13.71 8.70
C GLY A 184 -3.69 -12.20 8.89
N ASN A 185 -4.30 -11.67 9.94
CA ASN A 185 -4.05 -10.30 10.35
C ASN A 185 -2.72 -10.24 11.11
N THR A 186 -1.92 -9.21 10.83
CA THR A 186 -0.65 -8.95 11.49
C THR A 186 -0.79 -7.67 12.31
N THR A 187 -0.56 -7.77 13.62
CA THR A 187 -0.46 -6.59 14.48
C THR A 187 0.98 -6.11 14.52
N VAL A 188 1.18 -4.83 14.19
CA VAL A 188 2.47 -4.15 14.35
C VAL A 188 2.38 -3.17 15.51
N THR A 189 3.44 -3.05 16.29
CA THR A 189 3.49 -2.16 17.46
C THR A 189 4.50 -1.05 17.26
N LEU A 190 4.04 0.20 17.38
CA LEU A 190 4.85 1.40 17.27
C LEU A 190 5.30 1.90 18.63
N SER A 191 6.35 2.71 18.61
CA SER A 191 6.92 3.32 19.80
C SER A 191 5.96 4.28 20.51
N THR A 192 6.16 4.41 21.83
CA THR A 192 5.63 5.46 22.69
C THR A 192 6.79 6.20 23.35
N PRO A 193 6.57 7.40 23.93
CA PRO A 193 7.62 8.08 24.69
C PRO A 193 8.27 7.18 25.76
N ASP A 194 7.47 6.36 26.43
CA ASP A 194 7.94 5.43 27.46
C ASP A 194 8.77 4.29 26.87
N SER A 195 8.39 3.74 25.70
CA SER A 195 9.16 2.66 25.05
C SER A 195 10.51 3.15 24.52
N ILE A 196 10.55 4.39 24.01
CA ILE A 196 11.77 5.06 23.55
C ILE A 196 12.70 5.29 24.74
N GLN A 197 12.18 5.82 25.85
CA GLN A 197 12.97 6.05 27.06
C GLN A 197 13.51 4.73 27.65
N ALA A 198 12.69 3.68 27.62
CA ALA A 198 13.09 2.34 28.07
C ALA A 198 14.05 1.62 27.09
N GLY A 199 14.26 2.15 25.88
CA GLY A 199 15.07 1.51 24.84
C GLY A 199 14.49 0.16 24.38
N THR A 200 13.17 0.01 24.42
CA THR A 200 12.47 -1.25 24.09
C THR A 200 11.80 -1.23 22.73
N ASN A 201 11.41 -0.06 22.22
CA ASN A 201 10.90 0.14 20.88
C ASN A 201 11.04 1.62 20.51
N ASN A 202 11.63 1.91 19.36
CA ASN A 202 11.79 3.25 18.81
C ASN A 202 11.32 3.39 17.36
N ASP A 203 10.53 2.43 16.89
CA ASP A 203 9.95 2.42 15.57
C ASP A 203 8.86 3.48 15.42
N ALA A 204 8.92 4.20 14.30
CA ALA A 204 7.85 5.05 13.83
C ALA A 204 7.31 4.51 12.51
N ALA A 205 6.02 4.74 12.23
CA ALA A 205 5.44 4.31 10.97
C ALA A 205 4.36 5.27 10.46
N ILE A 206 4.18 5.23 9.14
CA ILE A 206 2.98 5.74 8.48
C ILE A 206 2.39 4.64 7.63
N TRP A 207 1.10 4.69 7.38
CA TRP A 207 0.39 3.63 6.67
C TRP A 207 -0.39 4.16 5.48
N ILE A 208 -0.74 3.25 4.57
CA ILE A 208 -1.48 3.52 3.34
C ILE A 208 -2.78 2.73 3.41
N SER A 209 -3.90 3.42 3.39
CA SER A 209 -5.24 2.82 3.33
C SER A 209 -5.65 2.50 1.89
N THR A 210 -6.59 1.56 1.73
CA THR A 210 -7.24 1.29 0.42
C THR A 210 -7.85 2.57 -0.15
N ARG A 211 -8.47 3.39 0.71
CA ARG A 211 -9.07 4.67 0.31
C ARG A 211 -8.07 5.60 -0.35
N GLU A 212 -6.88 5.78 0.23
CA GLU A 212 -5.85 6.67 -0.32
C GLU A 212 -5.37 6.22 -1.70
N ILE A 213 -5.22 4.91 -1.91
CA ILE A 213 -4.84 4.33 -3.20
C ILE A 213 -5.93 4.64 -4.24
N PHE A 214 -7.18 4.29 -3.95
CA PHE A 214 -8.27 4.43 -4.92
C PHE A 214 -8.72 5.88 -5.10
N ASP A 215 -8.52 6.77 -4.13
CA ASP A 215 -8.74 8.20 -4.30
C ASP A 215 -7.70 8.83 -5.24
N ALA A 216 -6.47 8.32 -5.26
CA ALA A 216 -5.48 8.70 -6.26
C ALA A 216 -5.88 8.18 -7.66
N VAL A 217 -6.33 6.93 -7.76
CA VAL A 217 -6.84 6.35 -9.03
C VAL A 217 -8.01 7.17 -9.59
N LYS A 218 -8.99 7.53 -8.74
CA LYS A 218 -10.15 8.33 -9.14
C LYS A 218 -9.80 9.72 -9.66
N LYS A 219 -8.71 10.31 -9.18
CA LYS A 219 -8.25 11.64 -9.60
C LYS A 219 -7.57 11.64 -10.97
N ARG A 220 -7.28 10.47 -11.54
CA ARG A 220 -6.67 10.39 -12.87
C ARG A 220 -7.68 10.80 -13.94
N THR A 221 -7.23 11.61 -14.89
CA THR A 221 -8.06 12.10 -16.01
C THR A 221 -8.52 10.96 -16.93
N ASP A 222 -7.72 9.91 -17.10
CA ASP A 222 -8.08 8.73 -17.88
C ASP A 222 -9.08 7.81 -17.16
N PHE A 223 -9.12 7.81 -15.82
CA PHE A 223 -10.20 7.16 -15.07
C PHE A 223 -11.53 7.84 -15.36
N LYS A 224 -11.56 9.18 -15.34
CA LYS A 224 -12.73 9.95 -15.80
C LYS A 224 -13.09 9.60 -17.25
N ASN A 225 -12.13 9.56 -18.16
CA ASN A 225 -12.39 9.19 -19.56
C ASN A 225 -12.91 7.74 -19.69
N SER A 226 -12.43 6.81 -18.87
CA SER A 226 -12.89 5.41 -18.84
C SER A 226 -14.33 5.32 -18.33
N VAL A 227 -14.68 6.10 -17.31
CA VAL A 227 -16.07 6.21 -16.81
C VAL A 227 -16.96 6.87 -17.86
N GLU A 228 -16.51 7.95 -18.51
CA GLU A 228 -17.25 8.61 -19.59
C GLU A 228 -17.45 7.68 -20.79
N THR A 229 -16.44 6.87 -21.13
CA THR A 229 -16.53 5.86 -22.20
C THR A 229 -17.51 4.77 -21.81
N LEU A 230 -17.42 4.21 -20.58
CA LEU A 230 -18.39 3.23 -20.10
C LEU A 230 -19.82 3.78 -20.10
N LEU A 231 -20.02 5.02 -19.67
CA LEU A 231 -21.33 5.68 -19.70
C LEU A 231 -21.81 5.93 -21.14
N ALA A 232 -20.91 6.27 -22.06
CA ALA A 232 -21.21 6.45 -23.47
C ALA A 232 -21.56 5.12 -24.16
N ASP A 233 -20.86 4.03 -23.82
CA ASP A 233 -21.12 2.69 -24.34
C ASP A 233 -22.45 2.15 -23.81
N ILE A 234 -22.75 2.36 -22.53
CA ILE A 234 -24.07 2.06 -21.94
C ILE A 234 -25.17 2.86 -22.66
N THR A 235 -24.95 4.16 -22.88
CA THR A 235 -25.92 5.03 -23.57
C THR A 235 -26.14 4.58 -25.02
N THR A 236 -25.05 4.23 -25.71
CA THR A 236 -25.09 3.72 -27.09
C THR A 236 -25.82 2.39 -27.15
N CYS A 237 -25.55 1.47 -26.23
CA CYS A 237 -26.25 0.19 -26.18
C CYS A 237 -27.74 0.38 -25.91
N LEU A 238 -28.11 1.21 -24.91
CA LEU A 238 -29.51 1.48 -24.59
C LEU A 238 -30.28 2.12 -25.76
N ASN A 239 -29.64 3.01 -26.52
CA ASN A 239 -30.26 3.65 -27.70
C ASN A 239 -30.33 2.72 -28.92
N ALA A 240 -29.50 1.69 -28.99
CA ALA A 240 -29.52 0.68 -30.03
C ALA A 240 -30.63 -0.38 -29.83
N ILE A 241 -31.26 -0.42 -28.65
CA ILE A 241 -32.42 -1.29 -28.39
C ILE A 241 -33.65 -0.69 -29.11
N PRO A 242 -34.23 -1.38 -30.10
CA PRO A 242 -35.45 -0.91 -30.76
C PRO A 242 -36.59 -0.76 -29.74
N GLN A 243 -37.37 0.34 -29.82
CA GLN A 243 -38.53 0.55 -28.95
C GLN A 243 -39.59 -0.58 -29.05
N ALA A 244 -39.56 -1.38 -30.12
CA ALA A 244 -40.42 -2.55 -30.30
C ALA A 244 -40.01 -3.77 -29.45
N THR A 245 -38.79 -3.79 -28.89
CA THR A 245 -38.31 -4.82 -27.92
C THR A 245 -38.32 -4.33 -26.48
N LEU A 246 -38.60 -3.04 -26.25
CA LEU A 246 -39.09 -2.56 -24.95
C LEU A 246 -40.54 -3.02 -24.84
N ALA A 247 -40.72 -4.33 -24.63
CA ALA A 247 -42.04 -4.91 -24.43
C ALA A 247 -42.71 -4.10 -23.32
N SER A 248 -43.79 -3.41 -23.69
CA SER A 248 -44.80 -2.98 -22.75
C SER A 248 -45.35 -4.27 -22.15
N THR A 249 -44.71 -4.77 -21.08
CA THR A 249 -45.34 -5.75 -20.20
C THR A 249 -46.50 -5.02 -19.55
N THR A 250 -47.67 -5.10 -20.18
CA THR A 250 -48.94 -4.94 -19.48
C THR A 250 -48.87 -5.86 -18.26
N LEU A 251 -48.93 -5.24 -17.09
CA LEU A 251 -49.00 -5.90 -15.80
C LEU A 251 -50.34 -6.65 -15.73
N GLU A 252 -50.42 -7.83 -16.34
CA GLU A 252 -51.49 -8.79 -16.09
C GLU A 252 -51.18 -9.44 -14.72
N PRO A 253 -52.06 -9.30 -13.72
CA PRO A 253 -51.81 -9.84 -12.40
C PRO A 253 -52.05 -11.34 -12.40
N SER A 254 -51.00 -12.12 -12.66
CA SER A 254 -51.01 -13.56 -12.40
C SER A 254 -49.76 -13.95 -11.60
N GLY A 255 -49.94 -14.13 -10.30
CA GLY A 255 -49.18 -15.10 -9.49
C GLY A 255 -47.73 -14.77 -9.14
N SER A 256 -47.57 -14.09 -7.99
CA SER A 256 -46.55 -14.31 -6.94
C SER A 256 -45.08 -14.55 -7.32
N LYS A 257 -44.38 -13.49 -7.77
CA LYS A 257 -43.20 -12.89 -7.10
C LYS A 257 -42.66 -11.72 -7.96
N GLY A 258 -42.68 -10.50 -7.41
CA GLY A 258 -42.42 -9.24 -8.12
C GLY A 258 -40.98 -8.99 -8.61
N ILE A 259 -40.13 -10.02 -8.68
CA ILE A 259 -38.72 -9.93 -9.07
C ILE A 259 -38.36 -10.81 -10.28
N ASP A 260 -39.19 -11.79 -10.62
CA ASP A 260 -38.88 -12.76 -11.69
C ASP A 260 -38.86 -12.10 -13.08
N ASN A 261 -39.66 -11.05 -13.29
CA ASN A 261 -39.68 -10.27 -14.53
C ASN A 261 -38.50 -9.29 -14.67
N LEU A 262 -37.91 -8.85 -13.56
CA LEU A 262 -36.78 -7.91 -13.55
C LEU A 262 -35.46 -8.62 -13.94
N VAL A 263 -35.30 -9.88 -13.51
CA VAL A 263 -34.14 -10.71 -13.84
C VAL A 263 -34.09 -11.01 -15.34
N SER A 264 -35.23 -11.32 -15.96
CA SER A 264 -35.32 -11.58 -17.42
C SER A 264 -34.98 -10.34 -18.27
N PHE A 265 -35.40 -9.15 -17.83
CA PHE A 265 -35.10 -7.88 -18.50
C PHE A 265 -33.60 -7.53 -18.49
N VAL A 266 -32.96 -7.65 -17.32
CA VAL A 266 -31.53 -7.36 -17.17
C VAL A 266 -30.67 -8.36 -17.94
N THR A 267 -31.08 -9.64 -17.99
CA THR A 267 -30.33 -10.69 -18.70
C THR A 267 -30.39 -10.51 -20.22
N ASN A 268 -31.55 -10.11 -20.78
CA ASN A 268 -31.67 -9.85 -22.22
C ASN A 268 -30.97 -8.55 -22.66
N ALA A 269 -30.97 -7.52 -21.81
CA ALA A 269 -30.20 -6.31 -22.07
C ALA A 269 -28.69 -6.59 -22.05
N ALA A 270 -28.20 -7.39 -21.10
CA ALA A 270 -26.79 -7.78 -21.03
C ALA A 270 -26.33 -8.62 -22.23
N ASN A 271 -27.16 -9.57 -22.70
CA ASN A 271 -26.85 -10.40 -23.86
C ASN A 271 -26.79 -9.63 -25.19
N ASN A 272 -27.50 -8.50 -25.29
CA ASN A 272 -27.46 -7.62 -26.47
C ASN A 272 -26.33 -6.59 -26.41
N CYS A 273 -25.68 -6.41 -25.27
CA CYS A 273 -24.57 -5.48 -25.06
C CYS A 273 -23.20 -6.19 -24.84
N SER A 274 -23.12 -7.52 -25.02
CA SER A 274 -21.89 -8.31 -24.91
C SER A 274 -21.14 -8.42 -26.23
#